data_AF-A0A7S1PWS4-F1
#
_entry.id   AF-A0A7S1PWS4-F1
#
_cell.length_a   1.000
_cell.length_b   1.000
_cell.length_c   1.000
_cell.angle_alpha   90.00
_cell.angle_beta   90.00
_cell.angle_gamma   90.00
#
_symmetry.space_group_name_H-M   'P 1'
#
loop_
_entity.id
_entity.type
_entity.pdbx_description
1 polymer ?
#
loop_
_entity_poly.entity_id
_entity_poly.type
_entity_poly.pdbx_seq_one_letter_code
_entity_poly.pdbx_strand_id
1 'polypeptide(L)'
;ESGSGTSASKSKARLAAPVRSTLIEEGEWFCESSLWCSWAHWGTMMAVRMSEVLAVDTKAFAAVTAAHRLVAKRAHLYGAAFVARLNQEVQRSPVSDVQQLPFEAIEEMARCTFSPTAAARHGTMRTPSGMSISFRSANSAYGAEPNHSLEEASPKVSDSQEPVPRGARTVEKL
;
A
#
# COMPACT_ATOMS: atom_id res chain seq x y z
N GLU A 1 -29.61 -19.59 -57.34
CA GLU A 1 -28.85 -18.36 -57.05
C GLU A 1 -28.31 -18.46 -55.63
N SER A 2 -27.00 -18.65 -55.47
CA SER A 2 -26.38 -18.87 -54.16
C SER A 2 -25.09 -18.05 -54.09
N GLY A 3 -25.20 -16.79 -53.65
CA GLY A 3 -24.07 -15.88 -53.48
C GLY A 3 -23.44 -16.04 -52.10
N SER A 4 -22.30 -16.73 -52.03
CA SER A 4 -21.45 -16.81 -50.84
C SER A 4 -20.55 -15.58 -50.76
N GLY A 5 -20.87 -14.65 -49.86
CA GLY A 5 -20.09 -13.45 -49.59
C GLY A 5 -19.11 -13.67 -48.45
N THR A 6 -17.84 -13.92 -48.78
CA THR A 6 -16.72 -13.93 -47.82
C THR A 6 -16.30 -12.50 -47.48
N SER A 7 -16.80 -11.99 -46.35
CA SER A 7 -16.40 -10.69 -45.80
C SER A 7 -15.02 -10.80 -45.13
N ALA A 8 -13.99 -10.32 -45.81
CA ALA A 8 -12.63 -10.28 -45.30
C ALA A 8 -12.44 -9.10 -44.33
N SER A 9 -12.61 -9.35 -43.03
CA SER A 9 -12.26 -8.42 -41.96
C SER A 9 -10.76 -8.17 -41.94
N LYS A 10 -10.33 -7.03 -42.48
CA LYS A 10 -8.93 -6.56 -42.41
C LYS A 10 -8.64 -6.09 -40.98
N SER A 11 -8.13 -7.00 -40.15
CA SER A 11 -7.58 -6.68 -38.83
C SER A 11 -6.33 -5.81 -38.98
N LYS A 12 -6.52 -4.50 -38.87
CA LYS A 12 -5.44 -3.50 -38.84
C LYS A 12 -4.55 -3.80 -37.64
N ALA A 13 -3.36 -4.37 -37.90
CA ALA A 13 -2.37 -4.67 -36.87
C ALA A 13 -2.04 -3.39 -36.09
N ARG A 14 -2.50 -3.34 -34.83
CA ARG A 14 -2.06 -2.30 -33.89
C ARG A 14 -0.59 -2.60 -33.59
N LEU A 15 0.30 -1.78 -34.12
CA LEU A 15 1.69 -1.72 -33.65
C LEU A 15 1.62 -1.44 -32.14
N ALA A 16 1.95 -2.45 -31.33
CA ALA A 16 1.96 -2.31 -29.89
C ALA A 16 3.03 -1.27 -29.52
N ALA A 17 2.65 -0.31 -28.68
CA ALA A 17 3.61 0.61 -28.10
C ALA A 17 4.68 -0.21 -27.34
N PRO A 18 5.95 0.24 -27.33
CA PRO A 18 7.00 -0.46 -26.62
C PRO A 18 6.63 -0.67 -25.15
N VAL A 19 6.71 -1.92 -24.69
CA VAL A 19 6.46 -2.30 -23.29
C VAL A 19 7.60 -1.76 -22.45
N ARG A 20 7.27 -1.02 -21.39
CA ARG A 20 8.28 -0.57 -20.41
C ARG A 20 8.56 -1.72 -19.46
N SER A 21 9.81 -2.17 -19.42
CA SER A 21 10.30 -3.18 -18.49
C SER A 21 11.39 -2.60 -17.61
N THR A 22 11.30 -2.84 -16.31
CA THR A 22 12.33 -2.49 -15.33
C THR A 22 12.79 -3.77 -14.64
N LEU A 23 14.11 -3.97 -14.56
CA LEU A 23 14.70 -5.07 -13.80
C LEU A 23 14.79 -4.63 -12.33
N ILE A 24 14.41 -5.51 -11.42
CA ILE A 24 14.55 -5.30 -9.97
C ILE A 24 15.68 -6.20 -9.50
N GLU A 25 16.64 -5.64 -8.79
CA GLU A 25 17.80 -6.34 -8.25
C GLU A 25 17.62 -6.72 -6.77
N GLU A 26 18.57 -7.50 -6.25
CA GLU A 26 18.56 -7.90 -4.84
C GLU A 26 18.65 -6.68 -3.91
N GLY A 27 17.80 -6.65 -2.88
CA GLY A 27 17.73 -5.56 -1.91
C GLY A 27 16.87 -4.38 -2.34
N GLU A 28 16.40 -4.35 -3.59
CA GLU A 28 15.49 -3.30 -4.05
C GLU A 28 14.04 -3.54 -3.59
N TRP A 29 13.35 -2.43 -3.34
CA TRP A 29 11.95 -2.43 -2.95
C TRP A 29 11.05 -2.18 -4.17
N PHE A 30 9.90 -2.83 -4.16
CA PHE A 30 8.80 -2.51 -5.06
C PHE A 30 7.49 -2.48 -4.25
N CYS A 31 6.50 -1.77 -4.77
CA CYS A 31 5.19 -1.60 -4.16
C CYS A 31 5.17 -0.90 -2.79
N GLU A 32 6.23 -0.16 -2.40
CA GLU A 32 6.27 0.55 -1.11
C GLU A 32 5.10 1.54 -0.97
N SER A 33 4.67 2.16 -2.06
CA SER A 33 3.52 3.08 -2.10
C SER A 33 2.24 2.48 -1.52
N SER A 34 2.05 1.16 -1.63
CA SER A 34 0.90 0.44 -1.07
C SER A 34 0.85 0.45 0.46
N LEU A 35 1.98 0.72 1.14
CA LEU A 35 2.03 0.85 2.59
C LEU A 35 1.48 2.19 3.08
N TRP A 36 1.56 3.23 2.25
CA TRP A 36 1.35 4.61 2.70
C TRP A 36 0.09 5.26 2.11
N CYS A 37 -0.42 4.76 0.99
CA CYS A 37 -1.60 5.31 0.33
C CYS A 37 -2.40 4.22 -0.40
N SER A 38 -3.62 4.58 -0.83
CA SER A 38 -4.40 3.71 -1.71
C SER A 38 -3.66 3.58 -3.04
N TRP A 39 -3.12 2.40 -3.29
CA TRP A 39 -2.32 2.11 -4.47
C TRP A 39 -2.95 0.99 -5.29
N ALA A 40 -3.07 1.21 -6.59
CA ALA A 40 -3.38 0.17 -7.55
C ALA A 40 -2.07 -0.24 -8.22
N HIS A 41 -1.78 -1.54 -8.27
CA HIS A 41 -0.61 -2.05 -8.99
C HIS A 41 -0.79 -1.94 -10.50
N TRP A 42 0.28 -1.62 -11.22
CA TRP A 42 0.30 -1.42 -12.66
C TRP A 42 1.39 -2.27 -13.31
N GLY A 43 0.96 -3.32 -14.01
CA GLY A 43 1.83 -4.16 -14.82
C GLY A 43 1.83 -5.61 -14.37
N THR A 44 2.89 -6.32 -14.74
CA THR A 44 3.09 -7.72 -14.37
C THR A 44 4.54 -7.89 -13.99
N MET A 45 4.77 -8.48 -12.82
CA MET A 45 6.11 -8.86 -12.36
C MET A 45 6.31 -10.35 -12.63
N MET A 46 7.48 -10.70 -13.15
CA MET A 46 7.87 -12.07 -13.43
C MET A 46 9.30 -12.30 -12.95
N ALA A 47 9.53 -13.41 -12.27
CA ALA A 47 10.87 -13.81 -11.88
C ALA A 47 11.64 -14.29 -13.12
N VAL A 48 12.80 -13.68 -13.39
CA VAL A 48 13.69 -14.06 -14.51
C VAL A 48 14.66 -15.17 -14.08
N ARG A 49 14.90 -15.32 -12.78
CA ARG A 49 15.79 -16.30 -12.16
C ARG A 49 15.10 -16.90 -10.93
N MET A 50 15.72 -17.90 -10.30
CA MET A 50 15.30 -18.34 -8.96
C MET A 50 15.50 -17.17 -7.99
N SER A 51 14.42 -16.73 -7.36
CA SER A 51 14.39 -15.53 -6.54
C SER A 51 13.50 -15.76 -5.32
N GLU A 52 13.85 -15.14 -4.22
CA GLU A 52 13.05 -15.09 -3.00
C GLU A 52 12.55 -13.65 -2.82
N VAL A 53 11.29 -13.50 -2.38
CA VAL A 53 10.67 -12.19 -2.16
C VAL A 53 10.17 -12.11 -0.72
N LEU A 54 10.54 -11.04 -0.03
CA LEU A 54 9.97 -10.71 1.27
C LEU A 54 8.75 -9.81 1.06
N ALA A 55 7.57 -10.29 1.43
CA ALA A 55 6.33 -9.53 1.34
C ALA A 55 5.91 -9.00 2.71
N VAL A 56 5.47 -7.73 2.75
CA VAL A 56 4.91 -7.10 3.95
C VAL A 56 3.40 -7.02 3.81
N ASP A 57 2.67 -7.70 4.69
CA ASP A 57 1.21 -7.55 4.75
C ASP A 57 0.85 -6.19 5.37
N THR A 58 0.14 -5.36 4.61
CA THR A 58 -0.18 -3.99 5.00
C THR A 58 -1.04 -3.91 6.27
N LYS A 59 -1.95 -4.89 6.47
CA LYS A 59 -2.86 -4.91 7.63
C LYS A 59 -2.10 -5.31 8.89
N ALA A 60 -1.27 -6.34 8.81
CA ALA A 60 -0.41 -6.78 9.89
C ALA A 60 0.62 -5.70 10.25
N PHE A 61 1.24 -5.06 9.26
CA PHE A 61 2.15 -3.93 9.47
C PHE A 61 1.46 -2.78 10.21
N ALA A 62 0.26 -2.39 9.76
CA ALA A 62 -0.51 -1.33 10.40
C ALA A 62 -0.90 -1.70 11.84
N ALA A 63 -1.33 -2.93 12.09
CA ALA A 63 -1.70 -3.41 13.43
C ALA A 63 -0.51 -3.38 14.41
N VAL A 64 0.64 -3.93 14.02
CA VAL A 64 1.87 -3.92 14.84
C VAL A 64 2.36 -2.50 15.06
N THR A 65 2.38 -1.67 14.02
CA THR A 65 2.80 -0.27 14.11
C THR A 65 1.89 0.53 15.05
N ALA A 66 0.57 0.32 14.97
CA ALA A 66 -0.42 0.99 15.80
C ALA A 66 -0.32 0.61 17.29
N ALA A 67 0.14 -0.60 17.61
CA ALA A 67 0.36 -1.05 18.99
C ALA A 67 1.45 -0.23 19.72
N HIS A 68 2.33 0.46 18.98
CA HIS A 68 3.43 1.24 19.55
C HIS A 68 3.29 2.73 19.20
N ARG A 69 2.74 3.54 20.12
CA ARG A 69 2.41 4.97 19.88
C ARG A 69 3.54 5.79 19.24
N LEU A 70 4.79 5.62 19.69
CA LEU A 70 5.92 6.35 19.13
C LEU A 70 6.22 5.91 17.70
N VAL A 71 6.20 4.60 17.43
CA VAL A 71 6.41 4.02 16.10
C VAL A 71 5.30 4.46 15.16
N ALA A 72 4.03 4.36 15.58
CA ALA A 72 2.88 4.84 14.81
C ALA A 72 3.01 6.30 14.38
N LYS A 73 3.38 7.18 15.31
CA LYS A 73 3.61 8.60 15.01
C LYS A 73 4.71 8.79 13.97
N ARG A 74 5.81 8.04 14.09
CA ARG A 74 6.99 8.17 13.22
C ARG A 74 6.72 7.61 11.82
N ALA A 75 6.08 6.45 11.74
CA ALA A 75 5.60 5.84 10.52
C ALA A 75 4.61 6.75 9.78
N HIS A 76 3.67 7.39 10.50
CA HIS A 76 2.77 8.37 9.91
C HIS A 76 3.52 9.57 9.29
N LEU A 77 4.51 10.14 10.01
CA LEU A 77 5.32 11.24 9.48
C LEU A 77 6.13 10.82 8.24
N TYR A 78 6.70 9.61 8.26
CA TYR A 78 7.40 9.04 7.11
C TYR A 78 6.47 8.85 5.92
N GLY A 79 5.33 8.17 6.10
CA GLY A 79 4.35 7.96 5.05
C GLY A 79 3.84 9.27 4.45
N ALA A 80 3.60 10.30 5.28
CA ALA A 80 3.22 11.62 4.80
C ALA A 80 4.32 12.28 3.95
N ALA A 81 5.59 12.20 4.39
CA ALA A 81 6.72 12.72 3.62
C ALA A 81 6.92 11.95 2.30
N PHE A 82 6.80 10.63 2.35
CA PHE A 82 6.89 9.74 1.18
C PHE A 82 5.82 10.10 0.14
N VAL A 83 4.55 10.18 0.53
CA VAL A 83 3.46 10.54 -0.38
C VAL A 83 3.63 11.95 -0.96
N ALA A 84 4.12 12.90 -0.16
CA ALA A 84 4.42 14.24 -0.65
C ALA A 84 5.53 14.23 -1.72
N ARG A 85 6.57 13.41 -1.56
CA ARG A 85 7.63 13.22 -2.57
C ARG A 85 7.12 12.49 -3.80
N LEU A 86 6.35 11.43 -3.63
CA LEU A 86 5.74 10.68 -4.71
C LEU A 86 4.89 11.60 -5.61
N ASN A 87 4.07 12.47 -5.01
CA ASN A 87 3.25 13.45 -5.73
C ASN A 87 4.08 14.48 -6.53
N GLN A 88 5.32 14.76 -6.12
CA GLN A 88 6.24 15.61 -6.89
C GLN A 88 6.79 14.87 -8.10
N GLU A 89 7.12 13.58 -7.95
CA GLU A 89 7.67 12.77 -9.04
C GLU A 89 6.64 12.39 -10.11
N VAL A 90 5.36 12.23 -9.73
CA VAL A 90 4.25 12.01 -10.68
C VAL A 90 4.17 13.11 -11.74
N GLN A 91 4.60 14.33 -11.42
CA GLN A 91 4.61 15.45 -12.36
C GLN A 91 5.74 15.34 -13.39
N ARG A 92 6.79 14.58 -13.10
CA ARG A 92 7.99 14.41 -13.94
C ARG A 92 7.95 13.15 -14.77
N SER A 93 7.38 12.07 -14.22
CA SER A 93 7.33 10.77 -14.87
C SER A 93 6.07 10.00 -14.46
N PRO A 94 5.57 9.10 -15.34
CA PRO A 94 4.47 8.24 -14.96
C PRO A 94 4.89 7.32 -13.81
N VAL A 95 3.94 7.09 -12.93
CA VAL A 95 4.10 6.31 -11.72
C VAL A 95 4.30 4.83 -12.06
N SER A 96 5.18 4.18 -11.30
CA SER A 96 5.49 2.75 -11.40
C SER A 96 5.42 2.11 -10.03
N ASP A 97 5.19 0.80 -9.98
CA ASP A 97 5.31 0.00 -8.76
C ASP A 97 6.76 -0.09 -8.26
N VAL A 98 7.75 0.13 -9.12
CA VAL A 98 9.17 0.13 -8.75
C VAL A 98 9.54 1.42 -8.04
N GLN A 99 10.44 1.37 -7.05
CA GLN A 99 10.91 2.54 -6.33
C GLN A 99 11.47 3.60 -7.28
N GLN A 100 10.78 4.75 -7.36
CA GLN A 100 11.18 5.88 -8.21
C GLN A 100 12.03 6.92 -7.49
N LEU A 101 11.99 6.90 -6.15
CA LEU A 101 12.76 7.83 -5.33
C LEU A 101 14.21 7.34 -5.22
N PRO A 102 15.22 8.23 -5.37
CA PRO A 102 16.60 7.90 -5.07
C PRO A 102 16.75 7.38 -3.64
N PHE A 103 17.64 6.42 -3.44
CA PHE A 103 17.90 5.82 -2.13
C PHE A 103 18.18 6.88 -1.05
N GLU A 104 18.97 7.89 -1.40
CA GLU A 104 19.37 8.98 -0.51
C GLU A 104 18.16 9.82 -0.07
N ALA A 105 17.15 9.98 -0.93
CA ALA A 105 15.94 10.72 -0.59
C ALA A 105 15.08 9.95 0.42
N ILE A 106 15.01 8.62 0.26
CA ILE A 106 14.29 7.72 1.18
C ILE A 106 15.00 7.69 2.54
N GLU A 107 16.32 7.49 2.52
CA GLU A 107 17.15 7.47 3.72
C GLU A 107 17.05 8.79 4.49
N GLU A 108 17.09 9.93 3.79
CA GLU A 108 16.93 11.23 4.42
C GLU A 108 15.54 11.41 5.06
N MET A 109 14.47 10.97 4.39
CA MET A 109 13.13 10.98 4.99
C MET A 109 13.06 10.09 6.24
N ALA A 110 13.63 8.89 6.18
CA ALA A 110 13.69 7.97 7.33
C ALA A 110 14.51 8.58 8.48
N ARG A 111 15.68 9.16 8.18
CA ARG A 111 16.54 9.81 9.17
C ARG A 111 15.84 11.00 9.83
N CYS A 112 15.21 11.89 9.06
CA CYS A 112 14.47 13.02 9.61
C CYS A 112 13.28 12.60 10.48
N THR A 113 12.61 11.50 10.11
CA THR A 113 11.42 11.04 10.83
C THR A 113 11.78 10.21 12.04
N PHE A 114 12.71 9.26 11.96
CA PHE A 114 13.06 8.32 13.04
C PHE A 114 14.23 8.75 13.94
N SER A 115 14.94 9.85 13.63
CA SER A 115 16.01 10.32 14.51
C SER A 115 15.49 10.79 15.88
N PRO A 116 16.13 10.39 17.01
CA PRO A 116 15.74 10.83 18.35
C PRO A 116 15.74 12.35 18.51
N THR A 117 16.68 13.04 17.85
CA THR A 117 16.88 14.49 17.97
C THR A 117 15.78 15.32 17.28
N ALA A 118 15.05 14.74 16.32
CA ALA A 118 13.94 15.42 15.67
C ALA A 118 12.81 15.79 16.65
N ALA A 119 12.70 15.09 17.80
CA ALA A 119 11.69 15.38 18.82
C ALA A 119 11.92 16.74 19.52
N ALA A 120 13.16 17.21 19.61
CA ALA A 120 13.52 18.42 20.36
C ALA A 120 13.24 19.73 19.60
N ARG A 121 12.96 19.66 18.30
CA ARG A 121 12.82 20.84 17.42
C ARG A 121 11.37 21.22 17.08
N HIS A 122 10.38 20.62 17.72
CA HIS A 122 8.98 21.09 17.60
C HIS A 122 8.71 22.38 18.39
N GLY A 123 9.55 23.39 18.19
CA GLY A 123 9.12 24.79 18.21
C GLY A 123 8.62 25.14 16.81
N THR A 124 7.36 25.55 16.69
CA THR A 124 6.68 26.11 15.50
C THR A 124 7.62 26.39 14.31
N MET A 125 7.63 25.48 13.33
CA MET A 125 8.32 25.69 12.07
C MET A 125 7.51 26.71 11.25
N ARG A 126 7.91 27.99 11.32
CA ARG A 126 7.36 29.04 10.46
C ARG A 126 7.94 28.87 9.06
N THR A 127 7.09 28.67 8.06
CA THR A 127 7.52 28.68 6.66
C THR A 127 7.70 30.13 6.18
N PRO A 128 8.62 30.40 5.24
CA PRO A 128 8.87 31.75 4.71
C PRO A 128 7.72 32.33 3.88
N SER A 129 6.69 31.56 3.55
CA SER A 129 5.50 32.04 2.81
C SER A 129 4.41 32.62 3.71
N GLY A 130 4.60 32.68 5.03
CA GLY A 130 3.55 33.07 5.98
C GLY A 130 2.41 32.05 6.09
N MET A 131 2.41 30.98 5.30
CA MET A 131 1.48 29.85 5.46
C MET A 131 1.99 28.93 6.56
N SER A 132 1.47 29.14 7.77
CA SER A 132 1.64 28.20 8.86
C SER A 132 1.06 26.83 8.46
N ILE A 133 1.91 25.88 8.09
CA ILE A 133 1.53 24.46 8.08
C ILE A 133 1.61 24.03 9.54
N SER A 134 0.58 24.41 10.30
CA SER A 134 0.30 23.74 11.56
C SER A 134 -0.03 22.30 11.20
N PHE A 135 0.90 21.38 11.43
CA PHE A 135 0.56 19.98 11.63
C PHE A 135 -0.32 19.94 12.87
N ARG A 136 -1.62 20.16 12.69
CA ARG A 136 -2.60 19.72 13.67
C ARG A 136 -2.40 18.23 13.73
N SER A 137 -1.77 17.78 14.81
CA SER A 137 -1.76 16.38 15.18
C SER A 137 -3.23 15.93 15.14
N ALA A 138 -3.63 15.22 14.08
CA ALA A 138 -4.98 14.71 13.92
C ALA A 138 -5.23 13.51 14.87
N ASN A 139 -4.57 13.49 16.02
CA ASN A 139 -4.83 12.56 17.12
C ASN A 139 -6.13 12.88 17.89
N SER A 140 -7.05 13.67 17.32
CA SER A 140 -8.28 14.11 17.99
C SER A 140 -9.56 13.76 17.23
N ALA A 141 -9.53 12.80 16.29
CA ALA A 141 -10.73 12.40 15.56
C ALA A 141 -10.93 10.88 15.39
N TYR A 142 -10.10 10.03 16.00
CA TYR A 142 -10.56 8.67 16.33
C TYR A 142 -11.29 8.78 17.66
N GLY A 143 -12.62 8.79 17.53
CA GLY A 143 -13.59 9.11 18.56
C GLY A 143 -13.38 8.33 19.84
N ALA A 144 -13.51 9.07 20.94
CA ALA A 144 -14.01 8.51 22.18
C ALA A 144 -15.33 7.78 21.88
N GLU A 145 -15.33 6.49 22.21
CA GLU A 145 -16.44 5.66 22.63
C GLU A 145 -17.74 6.45 22.96
N PRO A 146 -18.87 6.20 22.28
CA PRO A 146 -20.15 6.43 22.91
C PRO A 146 -20.31 5.39 24.02
N ASN A 147 -20.38 5.88 25.26
CA ASN A 147 -20.91 5.13 26.41
C ASN A 147 -22.28 4.54 26.04
N HIS A 148 -22.31 3.29 25.59
CA HIS A 148 -23.54 2.52 25.48
C HIS A 148 -23.73 1.80 26.82
N SER A 149 -24.63 2.36 27.62
CA SER A 149 -25.15 1.74 28.83
C SER A 149 -25.71 0.36 28.52
N LEU A 150 -25.38 -0.57 29.42
CA LEU A 150 -25.83 -1.94 29.54
C LEU A 150 -27.34 -2.11 29.28
N GLU A 151 -27.68 -2.93 28.29
CA GLU A 151 -28.90 -3.74 28.35
C GLU A 151 -28.48 -5.21 28.14
N GLU A 152 -28.57 -6.00 29.21
CA GLU A 152 -28.41 -7.45 29.20
C GLU A 152 -29.53 -8.07 28.35
N ALA A 153 -29.19 -8.54 27.15
CA ALA A 153 -30.00 -9.49 26.42
C ALA A 153 -29.32 -10.86 26.46
N SER A 154 -29.89 -11.78 27.23
CA SER A 154 -29.46 -13.18 27.33
C SER A 154 -29.52 -13.88 25.96
N PRO A 155 -28.46 -14.54 25.49
CA PRO A 155 -28.52 -15.39 24.31
C PRO A 155 -29.17 -16.74 24.67
N LYS A 156 -30.30 -17.04 24.02
CA LYS A 156 -30.86 -18.40 23.96
C LYS A 156 -29.92 -19.27 23.13
N VAL A 157 -29.27 -20.22 23.80
CA VAL A 157 -28.55 -21.33 23.18
C VAL A 157 -29.60 -22.26 22.55
N SER A 158 -29.79 -22.14 21.25
CA SER A 158 -30.42 -23.18 20.43
C SER A 158 -29.33 -23.99 19.76
N ASP A 159 -29.03 -25.11 20.40
CA ASP A 159 -28.18 -26.19 19.90
C ASP A 159 -28.88 -26.87 18.73
N SER A 160 -28.28 -26.81 17.55
CA SER A 160 -28.72 -27.53 16.36
C SER A 160 -27.48 -27.93 15.57
N GLN A 161 -26.85 -29.01 16.02
CA GLN A 161 -25.85 -29.75 15.26
C GLN A 161 -26.53 -30.41 14.05
N GLU A 162 -26.26 -29.91 12.86
CA GLU A 162 -26.39 -30.69 11.63
C GLU A 162 -25.09 -31.46 11.35
N PRO A 163 -25.15 -32.76 11.03
CA PRO A 163 -23.96 -33.56 10.72
C PRO A 163 -23.45 -33.25 9.30
N VAL A 164 -22.21 -32.76 9.20
CA VAL A 164 -21.52 -32.58 7.91
C VAL A 164 -21.00 -33.94 7.40
N PRO A 165 -21.37 -34.37 6.18
CA PRO A 165 -20.84 -35.60 5.61
C PRO A 165 -19.37 -35.46 5.21
N ARG A 166 -18.56 -36.43 5.65
CA ARG A 166 -17.14 -36.58 5.27
C ARG A 166 -17.04 -36.97 3.79
N GLY A 167 -16.86 -35.99 2.92
CA GLY A 167 -16.44 -36.17 1.54
C GLY A 167 -14.92 -36.15 1.45
N ALA A 168 -14.30 -37.32 1.34
CA ALA A 168 -12.90 -37.46 0.98
C ALA A 168 -12.64 -36.90 -0.43
N ARG A 169 -11.62 -36.05 -0.59
CA ARG A 169 -10.95 -35.87 -1.89
C ARG A 169 -9.43 -35.84 -1.76
N THR A 170 -8.91 -36.93 -2.32
CA THR A 170 -7.59 -37.36 -2.75
C THR A 170 -6.92 -36.36 -3.72
N VAL A 171 -5.58 -36.24 -3.62
CA VAL A 171 -4.53 -35.89 -4.64
C VAL A 171 -4.70 -34.58 -5.46
N GLU A 172 -3.66 -33.82 -5.82
CA GLU A 172 -2.36 -34.19 -6.42
C GLU A 172 -1.23 -33.20 -6.03
N LYS A 173 -0.01 -33.75 -6.04
CA LYS A 173 1.26 -33.00 -6.11
C LYS A 173 1.44 -32.44 -7.52
N LEU A 174 1.94 -31.21 -7.61
CA LEU A 174 2.83 -30.77 -8.69
C LEU A 174 4.15 -30.32 -8.05
#